data_AF-A0AAP5JTA9-F1
#
_entry.id   AF-A0AAP5JTA9-F1
#
_cell.length_a   1.000
_cell.length_b   1.000
_cell.length_c   1.000
_cell.angle_alpha   90.00
_cell.angle_beta   90.00
_cell.angle_gamma   90.00
#
_symmetry.space_group_name_H-M   'P 1'
#
loop_
_entity.id
_entity.type
_entity.pdbx_description
1 polymer ?
#
loop_
_entity_poly.entity_id
_entity_poly.type
_entity_poly.pdbx_seq_one_letter_code
_entity_poly.pdbx_strand_id
1 'polypeptide(L)'
;MTEEHLNKKTGDENGQQEETVEKAAGKPVDSSSTEETTAREMSKVTEDAKKTAAEAIDADKEVKRKAAAEARAGRAAAKAAEEAAKPKEPSPNQPLLDRMVQILTDRVHEEVIQEAYINELNGHLPCVVIHPEHWYQAAEEIHAHEEFACNYLSNLTGIDQKSHLEMVYHLRSIPSGREYMVKVKTDRDRPSIPSVTPIWPTANWNEREVYDLLGVDFPGHPDLRRIMMPDDWVGHPLRKDYEPLDPEV
;
A
#
# COMPACT_ATOMS: atom_id res chain seq x y z
N MET A 1 24.30 60.75 -8.19
CA MET A 1 24.22 61.81 -9.20
C MET A 1 23.71 61.18 -10.48
N THR A 2 22.59 61.59 -11.07
CA THR A 2 21.45 62.41 -10.56
C THR A 2 20.33 62.32 -11.61
N GLU A 3 19.07 62.51 -11.20
CA GLU A 3 17.89 62.94 -12.00
C GLU A 3 17.55 62.16 -13.31
N GLU A 4 16.35 61.65 -13.57
CA GLU A 4 14.99 62.20 -13.43
C GLU A 4 14.63 63.31 -14.43
N HIS A 5 13.34 63.36 -14.80
CA HIS A 5 12.62 64.36 -15.59
C HIS A 5 12.71 64.30 -17.13
N LEU A 6 11.73 64.84 -17.89
CA LEU A 6 10.26 64.86 -17.75
C LEU A 6 9.67 65.41 -19.08
N ASN A 7 8.53 64.86 -19.50
CA ASN A 7 7.50 65.37 -20.44
C ASN A 7 7.63 66.79 -21.05
N LYS A 8 7.26 66.95 -22.34
CA LYS A 8 7.00 68.27 -22.97
C LYS A 8 5.72 68.27 -23.84
N LYS A 9 4.93 69.35 -23.72
CA LYS A 9 3.55 69.55 -24.23
C LYS A 9 3.43 69.81 -25.75
N THR A 10 2.19 69.67 -26.25
CA THR A 10 1.32 70.59 -27.06
C THR A 10 0.51 69.72 -28.05
N GLY A 11 -0.84 69.76 -28.21
CA GLY A 11 -1.79 70.88 -28.40
C GLY A 11 -1.96 71.15 -29.91
N ASP A 12 -3.12 71.36 -30.55
CA ASP A 12 -4.56 71.30 -30.19
C ASP A 12 -5.38 71.18 -31.52
N GLU A 13 -6.71 71.43 -31.52
CA GLU A 13 -7.63 71.77 -32.66
C GLU A 13 -8.76 70.78 -33.12
N ASN A 14 -9.99 71.09 -32.66
CA ASN A 14 -11.17 71.57 -33.45
C ASN A 14 -12.04 70.62 -34.35
N GLY A 15 -13.37 70.87 -34.41
CA GLY A 15 -14.32 70.15 -35.31
C GLY A 15 -15.83 70.11 -34.99
N GLN A 16 -16.54 71.25 -35.07
CA GLN A 16 -17.93 71.53 -35.55
C GLN A 16 -19.11 70.49 -35.43
N GLN A 17 -20.29 70.86 -34.86
CA GLN A 17 -21.58 71.32 -35.48
C GLN A 17 -22.33 70.27 -36.36
N GLU A 18 -23.67 70.14 -36.48
CA GLU A 18 -24.92 70.76 -35.93
C GLU A 18 -26.07 69.68 -36.08
N GLU A 19 -27.40 69.78 -35.83
CA GLU A 19 -28.38 70.82 -35.42
C GLU A 19 -29.58 70.18 -34.63
N THR A 20 -30.85 70.38 -35.04
CA THR A 20 -32.12 69.81 -34.50
C THR A 20 -33.01 69.31 -35.69
N VAL A 21 -34.24 68.76 -35.64
CA VAL A 21 -35.53 69.09 -34.95
C VAL A 21 -36.46 67.84 -34.88
N GLU A 22 -37.39 67.84 -33.92
CA GLU A 22 -38.42 66.83 -33.64
C GLU A 22 -39.76 67.04 -34.40
N LYS A 23 -40.43 65.95 -34.85
CA LYS A 23 -41.90 65.75 -34.66
C LYS A 23 -42.41 64.34 -35.00
N ALA A 24 -43.57 63.99 -34.44
CA ALA A 24 -44.06 62.61 -34.35
C ALA A 24 -45.47 62.38 -34.96
N ALA A 25 -45.74 61.12 -35.36
CA ALA A 25 -47.09 60.56 -35.47
C ALA A 25 -47.05 59.01 -35.52
N GLY A 26 -48.05 58.35 -34.93
CA GLY A 26 -48.41 56.95 -35.24
C GLY A 26 -47.83 55.86 -34.32
N LYS A 27 -48.74 55.01 -33.81
CA LYS A 27 -48.46 53.69 -33.22
C LYS A 27 -49.28 52.66 -34.03
N PRO A 28 -48.81 51.42 -34.20
CA PRO A 28 -49.44 50.34 -33.43
C PRO A 28 -48.40 49.41 -32.77
N VAL A 29 -48.85 48.24 -32.34
CA VAL A 29 -48.13 47.34 -31.41
C VAL A 29 -47.90 45.98 -32.09
N ASP A 30 -46.80 45.32 -31.76
CA ASP A 30 -46.65 43.86 -31.88
C ASP A 30 -46.03 43.31 -30.58
N SER A 31 -46.28 42.03 -30.28
CA SER A 31 -46.04 41.41 -28.97
C SER A 31 -45.62 39.95 -29.12
N SER A 32 -44.32 39.71 -29.29
CA SER A 32 -43.78 38.37 -29.61
C SER A 32 -42.42 38.04 -28.98
N SER A 33 -41.63 39.01 -28.51
CA SER A 33 -40.24 38.81 -28.05
C SER A 33 -40.05 38.47 -26.56
N THR A 34 -41.09 38.62 -25.72
CA THR A 34 -40.99 38.43 -24.26
C THR A 34 -41.10 36.96 -23.84
N GLU A 35 -41.89 36.16 -24.55
CA GLU A 35 -42.26 34.79 -24.14
C GLU A 35 -41.13 33.77 -24.37
N GLU A 36 -40.41 33.85 -25.50
CA GLU A 36 -39.30 32.93 -25.80
C GLU A 36 -38.13 33.10 -24.81
N THR A 37 -37.81 34.34 -24.44
CA THR A 37 -36.75 34.67 -23.47
C THR A 37 -37.07 34.12 -22.09
N THR A 38 -38.30 34.32 -21.61
CA THR A 38 -38.74 33.82 -20.29
C THR A 38 -38.86 32.30 -20.25
N ALA A 39 -39.33 31.65 -21.32
CA ALA A 39 -39.33 30.19 -21.43
C ALA A 39 -37.90 29.60 -21.35
N ARG A 40 -36.90 30.29 -21.90
CA ARG A 40 -35.49 29.87 -21.88
C ARG A 40 -34.83 30.03 -20.51
N GLU A 41 -35.19 31.06 -19.74
CA GLU A 41 -34.75 31.16 -18.34
C GLU A 41 -35.44 30.13 -17.44
N MET A 42 -36.76 29.93 -17.57
CA MET A 42 -37.50 28.96 -16.74
C MET A 42 -37.05 27.51 -17.00
N SER A 43 -36.73 27.15 -18.24
CA SER A 43 -36.15 25.84 -18.57
C SER A 43 -34.74 25.66 -18.00
N LYS A 44 -33.87 26.68 -18.07
CA LYS A 44 -32.55 26.62 -17.41
C LYS A 44 -32.66 26.47 -15.89
N VAL A 45 -33.49 27.29 -15.23
CA VAL A 45 -33.69 27.23 -13.77
C VAL A 45 -34.23 25.86 -13.31
N THR A 46 -35.09 25.22 -14.11
CA THR A 46 -35.57 23.86 -13.80
C THR A 46 -34.52 22.77 -14.06
N GLU A 47 -33.58 22.96 -14.98
CA GLU A 47 -32.45 22.06 -15.17
C GLU A 47 -31.39 22.19 -14.07
N ASP A 48 -30.99 23.41 -13.71
CA ASP A 48 -30.04 23.68 -12.60
C ASP A 48 -30.60 23.16 -11.26
N ALA A 49 -31.90 23.34 -11.00
CA ALA A 49 -32.57 22.76 -9.81
C ALA A 49 -32.58 21.22 -9.82
N LYS A 50 -32.81 20.61 -10.98
CA LYS A 50 -32.81 19.14 -11.16
C LYS A 50 -31.41 18.54 -10.99
N LYS A 51 -30.37 19.24 -11.47
CA LYS A 51 -28.97 18.87 -11.26
C LYS A 51 -28.61 18.94 -9.77
N THR A 52 -28.92 20.05 -9.10
CA THR A 52 -28.69 20.23 -7.65
C THR A 52 -29.36 19.13 -6.82
N ALA A 53 -30.59 18.74 -7.19
CA ALA A 53 -31.29 17.64 -6.55
C ALA A 53 -30.62 16.27 -6.78
N ALA A 54 -30.06 16.02 -7.96
CA ALA A 54 -29.34 14.78 -8.26
C ALA A 54 -28.01 14.68 -7.48
N GLU A 55 -27.26 15.77 -7.39
CA GLU A 55 -25.99 15.86 -6.64
C GLU A 55 -26.23 15.64 -5.13
N ALA A 56 -27.30 16.23 -4.56
CA ALA A 56 -27.70 15.99 -3.17
C ALA A 56 -28.09 14.52 -2.89
N ILE A 57 -28.76 13.87 -3.85
CA ILE A 57 -29.14 12.45 -3.74
C ILE A 57 -27.93 11.53 -3.83
N ASP A 58 -26.88 11.89 -4.56
CA ASP A 58 -25.66 11.09 -4.63
C ASP A 58 -24.76 11.28 -3.39
N ALA A 59 -24.67 12.50 -2.88
CA ALA A 59 -24.01 12.78 -1.59
C ALA A 59 -24.64 12.00 -0.42
N ASP A 60 -25.97 11.91 -0.35
CA ASP A 60 -26.68 11.10 0.65
C ASP A 60 -26.36 9.60 0.53
N LYS A 61 -26.27 9.06 -0.69
CA LYS A 61 -25.85 7.66 -0.92
C LYS A 61 -24.40 7.43 -0.53
N GLU A 62 -23.51 8.36 -0.82
CA GLU A 62 -22.08 8.28 -0.51
C GLU A 62 -21.85 8.31 1.02
N VAL A 63 -22.55 9.19 1.73
CA VAL A 63 -22.56 9.20 3.22
C VAL A 63 -23.11 7.89 3.77
N LYS A 64 -24.23 7.38 3.23
CA LYS A 64 -24.81 6.09 3.66
C LYS A 64 -23.90 4.89 3.36
N ARG A 65 -23.15 4.91 2.25
CA ARG A 65 -22.13 3.90 1.93
C ARG A 65 -20.97 3.93 2.93
N LYS A 66 -20.44 5.11 3.24
CA LYS A 66 -19.36 5.29 4.23
C LYS A 66 -19.80 4.84 5.62
N ALA A 67 -20.95 5.31 6.11
CA ALA A 67 -21.51 4.88 7.39
C ALA A 67 -21.78 3.36 7.45
N ALA A 68 -22.22 2.74 6.34
CA ALA A 68 -22.40 1.29 6.27
C ALA A 68 -21.07 0.50 6.24
N ALA A 69 -20.02 1.06 5.64
CA ALA A 69 -18.67 0.50 5.66
C ALA A 69 -18.06 0.60 7.06
N GLU A 70 -18.16 1.75 7.72
CA GLU A 70 -17.73 1.98 9.10
C GLU A 70 -18.47 1.09 10.09
N ALA A 71 -19.80 0.95 9.95
CA ALA A 71 -20.58 0.03 10.79
C ALA A 71 -20.22 -1.45 10.58
N ARG A 72 -19.80 -1.84 9.37
CA ARG A 72 -19.26 -3.18 9.08
C ARG A 72 -17.86 -3.35 9.68
N ALA A 73 -16.97 -2.37 9.52
CA ALA A 73 -15.63 -2.38 10.08
C ALA A 73 -15.65 -2.44 11.62
N GLY A 74 -16.48 -1.60 12.26
CA GLY A 74 -16.69 -1.62 13.71
C GLY A 74 -17.27 -2.94 14.21
N ARG A 75 -18.22 -3.55 13.48
CA ARG A 75 -18.74 -4.89 13.82
C ARG A 75 -17.70 -6.00 13.62
N ALA A 76 -16.84 -5.90 12.60
CA ALA A 76 -15.74 -6.84 12.39
C ALA A 76 -14.66 -6.71 13.48
N ALA A 77 -14.27 -5.48 13.85
CA ALA A 77 -13.35 -5.20 14.94
C ALA A 77 -13.90 -5.66 16.30
N ALA A 78 -15.20 -5.42 16.57
CA ALA A 78 -15.87 -5.91 17.77
C ALA A 78 -15.90 -7.44 17.83
N LYS A 79 -16.19 -8.14 16.71
CA LYS A 79 -16.11 -9.61 16.65
C LYS A 79 -14.68 -10.09 16.89
N ALA A 80 -13.68 -9.49 16.24
CA ALA A 80 -12.28 -9.86 16.44
C ALA A 80 -11.82 -9.66 17.90
N ALA A 81 -12.27 -8.59 18.57
CA ALA A 81 -12.02 -8.37 19.98
C ALA A 81 -12.73 -9.41 20.88
N GLU A 82 -13.99 -9.77 20.59
CA GLU A 82 -14.72 -10.83 21.33
C GLU A 82 -14.09 -12.22 21.13
N GLU A 83 -13.52 -12.47 19.95
CA GLU A 83 -12.86 -13.72 19.56
C GLU A 83 -11.41 -13.80 20.10
N ALA A 84 -10.79 -12.66 20.40
CA ALA A 84 -9.53 -12.56 21.15
C ALA A 84 -9.71 -12.59 22.68
N ALA A 85 -10.89 -12.19 23.20
CA ALA A 85 -11.15 -12.06 24.64
C ALA A 85 -11.57 -13.37 25.35
N LYS A 86 -11.79 -14.46 24.61
CA LYS A 86 -12.08 -15.78 25.18
C LYS A 86 -10.76 -16.49 25.49
N PRO A 87 -10.55 -17.08 26.69
CA PRO A 87 -9.37 -17.88 26.98
C PRO A 87 -9.30 -19.05 26.01
N LYS A 88 -8.40 -18.98 25.02
CA LYS A 88 -8.28 -20.00 23.98
C LYS A 88 -7.61 -21.23 24.55
N GLU A 89 -8.12 -22.40 24.19
CA GLU A 89 -7.49 -23.67 24.54
C GLU A 89 -6.10 -23.76 23.88
N PRO A 90 -5.07 -24.28 24.58
CA PRO A 90 -3.71 -24.30 24.06
C PRO A 90 -3.64 -25.10 22.76
N SER A 91 -3.06 -24.50 21.72
CA SER A 91 -3.02 -25.08 20.38
C SER A 91 -2.33 -26.46 20.39
N PRO A 92 -2.76 -27.44 19.55
CA PRO A 92 -2.15 -28.77 19.52
C PRO A 92 -0.63 -28.78 19.28
N ASN A 93 -0.13 -27.78 18.56
CA ASN A 93 1.29 -27.61 18.25
C ASN A 93 2.05 -26.71 19.25
N GLN A 94 1.44 -26.25 20.35
CA GLN A 94 2.12 -25.41 21.34
C GLN A 94 3.39 -26.09 21.90
N PRO A 95 3.39 -27.37 22.33
CA PRO A 95 4.61 -28.01 22.82
C PRO A 95 5.73 -28.13 21.77
N LEU A 96 5.37 -28.09 20.48
CA LEU A 96 6.32 -28.11 19.37
C LEU A 96 7.01 -26.75 19.20
N LEU A 97 6.27 -25.67 19.38
CA LEU A 97 6.81 -24.31 19.43
C LEU A 97 7.69 -24.14 20.67
N ASP A 98 7.23 -24.60 21.84
CA ASP A 98 7.99 -24.49 23.10
C ASP A 98 9.35 -25.21 23.01
N ARG A 99 9.38 -26.41 22.40
CA ARG A 99 10.64 -27.13 22.07
C ARG A 99 11.51 -26.35 21.08
N MET A 100 10.91 -25.73 20.06
CA MET A 100 11.62 -24.93 19.06
C MET A 100 12.31 -23.71 19.67
N VAL A 101 11.61 -22.98 20.55
CA VAL A 101 12.18 -21.86 21.31
C VAL A 101 13.33 -22.35 22.17
N GLN A 102 13.11 -23.36 23.02
CA GLN A 102 14.13 -23.89 23.94
C GLN A 102 15.42 -24.29 23.21
N ILE A 103 15.33 -25.10 22.14
CA ILE A 103 16.50 -25.61 21.43
C ILE A 103 17.28 -24.49 20.72
N LEU A 104 16.58 -23.50 20.16
CA LEU A 104 17.24 -22.34 19.54
C LEU A 104 17.95 -21.47 20.58
N THR A 105 17.30 -21.18 21.71
CA THR A 105 17.87 -20.44 22.84
C THR A 105 19.10 -21.16 23.43
N ASP A 106 19.04 -22.48 23.60
CA ASP A 106 20.12 -23.29 24.19
C ASP A 106 21.35 -23.45 23.28
N ARG A 107 21.17 -23.40 21.95
CA ARG A 107 22.23 -23.74 20.97
C ARG A 107 22.76 -22.57 20.14
N VAL A 108 21.93 -21.57 19.87
CA VAL A 108 22.29 -20.45 18.98
C VAL A 108 22.66 -19.23 19.81
N HIS A 109 21.68 -18.62 20.48
CA HIS A 109 21.87 -17.45 21.34
C HIS A 109 20.65 -17.24 22.24
N GLU A 110 20.84 -16.64 23.42
CA GLU A 110 19.73 -16.35 24.35
C GLU A 110 18.66 -15.44 23.70
N GLU A 111 19.11 -14.40 22.99
CA GLU A 111 18.25 -13.42 22.30
C GLU A 111 17.98 -13.76 20.81
N VAL A 112 18.05 -15.05 20.43
CA VAL A 112 17.81 -15.48 19.03
C VAL A 112 16.40 -15.15 18.52
N ILE A 113 15.38 -15.18 19.39
CA ILE A 113 13.95 -15.04 19.05
C ILE A 113 13.38 -13.73 19.62
N GLN A 114 12.74 -12.94 18.75
CA GLN A 114 11.97 -11.74 19.11
C GLN A 114 10.57 -12.10 19.62
N GLU A 115 9.89 -13.00 18.89
CA GLU A 115 8.49 -13.35 19.10
C GLU A 115 8.29 -14.82 18.72
N ALA A 116 7.50 -15.55 19.50
CA ALA A 116 7.09 -16.92 19.20
C ALA A 116 5.58 -17.04 19.39
N TYR A 117 4.86 -17.52 18.38
CA TYR A 117 3.40 -17.67 18.43
C TYR A 117 2.90 -18.81 17.54
N ILE A 118 1.67 -19.26 17.80
CA ILE A 118 0.96 -20.23 16.95
C ILE A 118 0.02 -19.48 16.02
N ASN A 119 0.13 -19.70 14.70
CA ASN A 119 -0.81 -19.17 13.73
C ASN A 119 -2.04 -20.10 13.58
N GLU A 120 -3.04 -19.90 14.45
CA GLU A 120 -4.32 -20.62 14.43
C GLU A 120 -4.98 -20.62 13.04
N LEU A 121 -5.00 -19.45 12.37
CA LEU A 121 -5.63 -19.27 11.07
C LEU A 121 -4.98 -20.09 9.95
N ASN A 122 -3.70 -20.45 10.11
CA ASN A 122 -2.96 -21.32 9.20
C ASN A 122 -2.76 -22.73 9.79
N GLY A 123 -3.81 -23.30 10.41
CA GLY A 123 -3.80 -24.68 10.89
C GLY A 123 -2.94 -24.91 12.14
N HIS A 124 -2.82 -23.90 13.01
CA HIS A 124 -1.94 -23.91 14.18
C HIS A 124 -0.44 -24.05 13.83
N LEU A 125 0.02 -23.43 12.74
CA LEU A 125 1.42 -23.45 12.32
C LEU A 125 2.34 -22.76 13.35
N PRO A 126 3.41 -23.42 13.85
CA PRO A 126 4.42 -22.77 14.69
C PRO A 126 5.13 -21.65 13.95
N CYS A 127 5.14 -20.45 14.53
CA CYS A 127 5.74 -19.25 13.96
C CYS A 127 6.77 -18.66 14.93
N VAL A 128 8.01 -18.51 14.49
CA VAL A 128 9.08 -17.81 15.25
C VAL A 128 9.63 -16.64 14.45
N VAL A 129 9.86 -15.52 15.12
CA VAL A 129 10.54 -14.34 14.58
C VAL A 129 11.96 -14.31 15.12
N ILE A 130 12.95 -14.36 14.24
CA ILE A 130 14.38 -14.49 14.57
C ILE A 130 15.14 -13.21 14.22
N HIS A 131 16.11 -12.84 15.05
CA HIS A 131 17.03 -11.72 14.77
C HIS A 131 17.90 -12.02 13.54
N PRO A 132 18.08 -11.07 12.59
CA PRO A 132 18.83 -11.32 11.35
C PRO A 132 20.30 -11.68 11.60
N GLU A 133 20.89 -11.20 12.69
CA GLU A 133 22.26 -11.51 13.12
C GLU A 133 22.46 -13.01 13.45
N HIS A 134 21.43 -13.66 14.00
CA HIS A 134 21.47 -15.08 14.37
C HIS A 134 20.81 -16.00 13.34
N TRP A 135 20.22 -15.44 12.26
CA TRP A 135 19.39 -16.19 11.32
C TRP A 135 20.13 -17.37 10.68
N TYR A 136 21.36 -17.19 10.19
CA TYR A 136 22.10 -18.26 9.53
C TYR A 136 22.35 -19.47 10.45
N GLN A 137 22.79 -19.21 11.68
CA GLN A 137 23.05 -20.24 12.70
C GLN A 137 21.74 -20.95 13.13
N ALA A 138 20.65 -20.19 13.27
CA ALA A 138 19.33 -20.76 13.51
C ALA A 138 18.84 -21.62 12.33
N ALA A 139 19.09 -21.21 11.09
CA ALA A 139 18.76 -21.99 9.90
C ALA A 139 19.54 -23.32 9.84
N GLU A 140 20.83 -23.31 10.18
CA GLU A 140 21.66 -24.53 10.26
C GLU A 140 21.12 -25.51 11.32
N GLU A 141 20.82 -25.05 12.54
CA GLU A 141 20.22 -25.91 13.58
C GLU A 141 18.79 -26.37 13.22
N ILE A 142 17.94 -25.52 12.64
CA ILE A 142 16.58 -25.92 12.23
C ILE A 142 16.61 -27.00 11.13
N HIS A 143 17.60 -26.94 10.23
CA HIS A 143 17.84 -27.97 9.23
C HIS A 143 18.40 -29.27 9.85
N ALA A 144 19.43 -29.16 10.69
CA ALA A 144 20.22 -30.30 11.17
C ALA A 144 19.64 -31.03 12.40
N HIS A 145 18.85 -30.36 13.25
CA HIS A 145 18.38 -30.91 14.53
C HIS A 145 17.29 -31.98 14.35
N GLU A 146 17.50 -33.17 14.92
CA GLU A 146 16.64 -34.35 14.71
C GLU A 146 15.15 -34.15 15.02
N GLU A 147 14.80 -33.34 16.03
CA GLU A 147 13.39 -33.04 16.38
C GLU A 147 12.65 -32.17 15.35
N PHE A 148 13.38 -31.42 14.52
CA PHE A 148 12.82 -30.57 13.46
C PHE A 148 13.05 -31.20 12.09
N ALA A 149 14.31 -31.53 11.77
CA ALA A 149 14.74 -32.10 10.50
C ALA A 149 14.10 -31.38 9.29
N CYS A 150 14.13 -30.04 9.30
CA CYS A 150 13.50 -29.21 8.28
C CYS A 150 14.33 -29.23 6.99
N ASN A 151 14.32 -30.37 6.30
CA ASN A 151 15.11 -30.62 5.10
C ASN A 151 14.52 -30.03 3.80
N TYR A 152 13.44 -29.24 3.89
CA TYR A 152 12.82 -28.62 2.72
C TYR A 152 12.28 -27.20 3.03
N LEU A 153 12.89 -26.18 2.43
CA LEU A 153 12.28 -24.86 2.30
C LEU A 153 11.26 -24.92 1.15
N SER A 154 9.99 -24.76 1.51
CA SER A 154 8.84 -24.84 0.59
C SER A 154 8.59 -23.55 -0.17
N ASN A 155 8.86 -22.40 0.48
CA ASN A 155 8.73 -21.07 -0.08
C ASN A 155 9.48 -20.05 0.80
N LEU A 156 10.04 -19.01 0.21
CA LEU A 156 10.47 -17.79 0.90
C LEU A 156 9.75 -16.61 0.24
N THR A 157 9.08 -15.79 1.04
CA THR A 157 8.41 -14.56 0.57
C THR A 157 8.90 -13.35 1.36
N GLY A 158 8.93 -12.18 0.74
CA GLY A 158 9.21 -10.91 1.40
C GLY A 158 7.97 -10.04 1.55
N ILE A 159 7.85 -9.32 2.66
CA ILE A 159 6.75 -8.42 2.98
C ILE A 159 7.32 -7.04 3.33
N ASP A 160 6.86 -5.98 2.65
CA ASP A 160 7.16 -4.60 3.04
C ASP A 160 6.08 -4.07 4.00
N GLN A 161 6.46 -3.91 5.26
CA GLN A 161 5.63 -3.42 6.36
C GLN A 161 5.70 -1.88 6.51
N LYS A 162 6.28 -1.16 5.54
CA LYS A 162 6.59 0.28 5.52
C LYS A 162 7.64 0.76 6.53
N SER A 163 7.72 0.15 7.71
CA SER A 163 8.77 0.43 8.71
C SER A 163 10.00 -0.47 8.56
N HIS A 164 9.81 -1.69 8.08
CA HIS A 164 10.83 -2.72 7.91
C HIS A 164 10.43 -3.67 6.78
N LEU A 165 11.36 -4.48 6.29
CA LEU A 165 11.06 -5.64 5.46
C LEU A 165 11.07 -6.91 6.33
N GLU A 166 10.15 -7.82 6.05
CA GLU A 166 9.95 -9.08 6.80
C GLU A 166 10.01 -10.26 5.83
N MET A 167 11.02 -11.12 5.99
CA MET A 167 11.17 -12.34 5.19
C MET A 167 10.52 -13.51 5.90
N VAL A 168 9.65 -14.23 5.19
CA VAL A 168 8.87 -15.36 5.72
C VAL A 168 9.28 -16.64 5.00
N TYR A 169 9.96 -17.52 5.73
CA TYR A 169 10.44 -18.82 5.29
C TYR A 169 9.44 -19.91 5.73
N HIS A 170 8.89 -20.64 4.77
CA HIS A 170 8.00 -21.78 5.01
C HIS A 170 8.81 -23.08 4.97
N LEU A 171 9.20 -23.56 6.14
CA LEU A 171 10.04 -24.75 6.31
C LEU A 171 9.18 -25.99 6.54
N ARG A 172 9.61 -27.12 5.98
CA ARG A 172 8.95 -28.41 6.11
C ARG A 172 9.94 -29.50 6.47
N SER A 173 9.50 -30.36 7.39
CA SER A 173 10.15 -31.61 7.76
C SER A 173 9.52 -32.73 6.93
N ILE A 174 10.19 -33.19 5.88
CA ILE A 174 9.70 -34.34 5.09
C ILE A 174 9.54 -35.60 5.95
N PRO A 175 10.46 -35.96 6.88
CA PRO A 175 10.34 -37.19 7.68
C PRO A 175 9.17 -37.19 8.67
N SER A 176 8.86 -36.05 9.28
CA SER A 176 7.78 -35.94 10.29
C SER A 176 6.46 -35.41 9.73
N GLY A 177 6.46 -34.93 8.48
CA GLY A 177 5.31 -34.27 7.84
C GLY A 177 5.02 -32.85 8.34
N ARG A 178 5.70 -32.38 9.40
CA ARG A 178 5.49 -31.09 10.08
C ARG A 178 5.94 -29.91 9.23
N GLU A 179 5.29 -28.77 9.45
CA GLU A 179 5.62 -27.48 8.85
C GLU A 179 5.91 -26.45 9.96
N TYR A 180 6.76 -25.49 9.66
CA TYR A 180 7.20 -24.41 10.54
C TYR A 180 7.33 -23.12 9.73
N MET A 181 7.08 -21.98 10.37
CA MET A 181 7.26 -20.66 9.77
C MET A 181 8.34 -19.89 10.52
N VAL A 182 9.38 -19.45 9.82
CA VAL A 182 10.38 -18.54 10.37
C VAL A 182 10.23 -17.18 9.71
N LYS A 183 10.26 -16.14 10.53
CA LYS A 183 10.19 -14.74 10.11
C LYS A 183 11.51 -14.05 10.48
N VAL A 184 12.07 -13.26 9.58
CA VAL A 184 13.28 -12.46 9.83
C VAL A 184 13.00 -11.01 9.41
N LYS A 185 13.11 -10.08 10.37
CA LYS A 185 12.93 -8.64 10.12
C LYS A 185 14.28 -8.01 9.78
N THR A 186 14.29 -7.09 8.81
CA THR A 186 15.49 -6.33 8.40
C THR A 186 15.11 -4.87 8.06
N ASP A 187 16.07 -3.97 8.19
CA ASP A 187 15.90 -2.55 7.88
C ASP A 187 15.46 -2.29 6.44
N ARG A 188 14.65 -1.26 6.23
CA ARG A 188 14.04 -0.98 4.92
C ARG A 188 14.97 -0.29 3.92
N ASP A 189 15.92 0.48 4.43
CA ASP A 189 16.85 1.30 3.62
C ASP A 189 18.06 0.48 3.14
N ARG A 190 18.51 -0.48 3.95
CA ARG A 190 19.63 -1.39 3.67
C ARG A 190 19.31 -2.83 4.12
N PRO A 191 18.27 -3.45 3.55
CA PRO A 191 17.90 -4.83 3.88
C PRO A 191 19.01 -5.79 3.45
N SER A 192 19.55 -6.55 4.40
CA SER A 192 20.59 -7.55 4.17
C SER A 192 20.36 -8.72 5.12
N ILE A 193 20.19 -9.93 4.58
CA ILE A 193 19.92 -11.15 5.35
C ILE A 193 20.82 -12.27 4.81
N PRO A 194 21.55 -13.02 5.66
CA PRO A 194 22.38 -14.13 5.21
C PRO A 194 21.62 -15.13 4.33
N SER A 195 22.20 -15.45 3.16
CA SER A 195 21.64 -16.45 2.24
C SER A 195 21.63 -17.83 2.88
N VAL A 196 20.48 -18.50 2.81
CA VAL A 196 20.30 -19.90 3.25
C VAL A 196 20.31 -20.88 2.08
N THR A 197 20.61 -20.43 0.86
CA THR A 197 20.86 -21.30 -0.31
C THR A 197 21.91 -22.40 -0.08
N PRO A 198 22.98 -22.23 0.73
CA PRO A 198 23.87 -23.34 1.10
C PRO A 198 23.21 -24.44 1.94
N ILE A 199 22.12 -24.13 2.65
CA ILE A 199 21.37 -25.03 3.54
C ILE A 199 20.20 -25.67 2.77
N TRP A 200 19.42 -24.84 2.09
CA TRP A 200 18.30 -25.26 1.24
C TRP A 200 18.53 -24.78 -0.20
N PRO A 201 18.95 -25.66 -1.13
CA PRO A 201 19.15 -25.30 -2.54
C PRO A 201 17.90 -24.75 -3.25
N THR A 202 16.70 -24.97 -2.70
CA THR A 202 15.45 -24.35 -3.20
C THR A 202 15.41 -22.84 -3.00
N ALA A 203 16.11 -22.30 -1.99
CA ALA A 203 16.12 -20.87 -1.68
C ALA A 203 16.66 -20.00 -2.82
N ASN A 204 17.50 -20.53 -3.71
CA ASN A 204 18.18 -19.79 -4.79
C ASN A 204 17.21 -18.93 -5.62
N TRP A 205 16.06 -19.49 -6.01
CA TRP A 205 15.08 -18.76 -6.82
C TRP A 205 14.26 -17.76 -6.00
N ASN A 206 13.92 -18.09 -4.75
CA ASN A 206 13.17 -17.19 -3.87
C ASN A 206 14.02 -16.01 -3.36
N GLU A 207 15.29 -16.22 -3.00
CA GLU A 207 16.21 -15.15 -2.59
C GLU A 207 16.42 -14.16 -3.76
N ARG A 208 16.48 -14.66 -5.00
CA ARG A 208 16.52 -13.83 -6.21
C ARG A 208 15.20 -13.11 -6.52
N GLU A 209 14.05 -13.75 -6.29
CA GLU A 209 12.72 -13.11 -6.43
C GLU A 209 12.60 -11.93 -5.47
N VAL A 210 12.97 -12.13 -4.20
CA VAL A 210 12.95 -11.08 -3.18
C VAL A 210 13.99 -9.99 -3.47
N TYR A 211 15.20 -10.33 -3.90
CA TYR A 211 16.21 -9.36 -4.34
C TYR A 211 15.68 -8.49 -5.49
N ASP A 212 15.02 -9.07 -6.49
CA ASP A 212 14.50 -8.34 -7.64
C ASP A 212 13.30 -7.45 -7.26
N LEU A 213 12.30 -8.03 -6.60
CA LEU A 213 11.02 -7.37 -6.35
C LEU A 213 11.00 -6.46 -5.11
N LEU A 214 11.90 -6.68 -4.15
CA LEU A 214 11.99 -5.91 -2.90
C LEU A 214 13.38 -5.34 -2.60
N GLY A 215 14.45 -5.76 -3.29
CA GLY A 215 15.78 -5.20 -3.11
C GLY A 215 16.45 -5.58 -1.79
N VAL A 216 16.21 -6.81 -1.30
CA VAL A 216 16.92 -7.40 -0.15
C VAL A 216 18.22 -8.03 -0.64
N ASP A 217 19.35 -7.66 -0.04
CA ASP A 217 20.62 -8.31 -0.32
C ASP A 217 20.76 -9.63 0.44
N PHE A 218 21.38 -10.62 -0.21
CA PHE A 218 21.55 -11.98 0.31
C PHE A 218 23.04 -12.38 0.27
N PRO A 219 23.89 -11.85 1.18
CA PRO A 219 25.29 -12.23 1.28
C PRO A 219 25.44 -13.75 1.44
N GLY A 220 26.28 -14.34 0.59
CA GLY A 220 26.48 -15.79 0.47
C GLY A 220 25.75 -16.46 -0.69
N HIS A 221 24.81 -15.78 -1.36
CA HIS A 221 24.07 -16.34 -2.49
C HIS A 221 24.93 -16.49 -3.77
N PRO A 222 24.90 -17.63 -4.49
CA PRO A 222 25.84 -17.93 -5.58
C PRO A 222 25.58 -17.26 -6.96
N ASP A 223 24.35 -16.82 -7.26
CA ASP A 223 23.99 -16.09 -8.50
C ASP A 223 22.95 -15.00 -8.19
N LEU A 224 23.29 -14.02 -7.33
CA LEU A 224 22.33 -13.00 -6.88
C LEU A 224 22.14 -11.94 -7.96
N ARG A 225 21.16 -12.18 -8.82
CA ARG A 225 20.71 -11.28 -9.88
C ARG A 225 19.22 -11.47 -10.16
N ARG A 226 18.63 -10.50 -10.85
CA ARG A 226 17.22 -10.44 -11.23
C ARG A 226 16.71 -11.69 -11.98
N ILE A 227 15.40 -11.87 -11.96
CA ILE A 227 14.68 -12.98 -12.63
C ILE A 227 13.27 -12.60 -13.14
N MET A 228 12.61 -11.61 -12.54
CA MET A 228 11.28 -11.13 -12.93
C MET A 228 11.37 -9.86 -13.78
N MET A 229 12.23 -8.92 -13.38
CA MET A 229 12.32 -7.61 -14.01
C MET A 229 13.48 -7.54 -15.01
N PRO A 230 13.37 -6.71 -16.07
CA PRO A 230 14.47 -6.43 -16.98
C PRO A 230 15.74 -5.92 -16.27
N ASP A 231 16.90 -6.17 -16.87
CA ASP A 231 18.21 -5.75 -16.34
C ASP A 231 18.32 -4.21 -16.22
N ASP A 232 17.59 -3.46 -17.06
CA ASP A 232 17.53 -1.99 -17.09
C ASP A 232 16.45 -1.37 -16.19
N TRP A 233 15.61 -2.18 -15.52
CA TRP A 233 14.52 -1.69 -14.67
C TRP A 233 15.02 -0.92 -13.44
N VAL A 234 14.38 0.19 -13.09
CA VAL A 234 14.77 1.01 -11.92
C VAL A 234 13.79 0.79 -10.77
N GLY A 235 14.32 0.50 -9.57
CA GLY A 235 13.52 0.24 -8.37
C GLY A 235 13.04 -1.21 -8.21
N HIS A 236 12.09 -1.40 -7.30
CA HIS A 236 11.68 -2.70 -6.75
C HIS A 236 10.13 -2.76 -6.59
N PRO A 237 9.39 -3.38 -7.52
CA PRO A 237 7.94 -3.19 -7.66
C PRO A 237 7.03 -3.58 -6.49
N LEU A 238 7.48 -4.41 -5.53
CA LEU A 238 6.64 -4.81 -4.38
C LEU A 238 6.79 -3.90 -3.15
N ARG A 239 7.73 -2.94 -3.17
CA ARG A 239 7.85 -1.92 -2.12
C ARG A 239 6.65 -0.95 -2.14
N LYS A 240 6.20 -0.50 -0.98
CA LYS A 240 4.97 0.32 -0.81
C LYS A 240 5.15 1.81 -1.12
N ASP A 241 6.35 2.22 -1.50
CA ASP A 241 6.75 3.53 -2.02
C ASP A 241 7.19 3.45 -3.49
N TYR A 242 7.00 2.31 -4.16
CA TYR A 242 7.27 2.19 -5.58
C TYR A 242 6.17 2.87 -6.41
N GLU A 243 6.53 3.96 -7.09
CA GLU A 243 5.68 4.61 -8.09
C GLU A 243 5.90 3.96 -9.46
N PRO A 244 4.86 3.42 -10.14
CA PRO A 244 4.98 2.89 -11.50
C PRO A 244 5.48 3.94 -12.50
N LEU A 245 6.34 3.51 -13.43
CA LEU A 245 6.89 4.35 -14.50
C LEU A 245 5.82 4.80 -15.53
N ASP A 246 4.66 4.14 -15.55
CA ASP A 246 3.49 4.50 -16.34
C ASP A 246 2.26 4.49 -15.41
N PRO A 247 1.56 5.63 -15.22
CA PRO A 247 0.37 5.74 -14.39
C PRO A 247 -0.96 5.52 -15.15
N GLU A 248 -0.95 5.22 -16.46
CA GLU A 248 -2.17 5.14 -17.30
C GLU A 248 -2.58 3.70 -17.68
N VAL A 249 -2.11 2.68 -16.95
CA VAL A 249 -2.42 1.23 -17.16
C VAL A 249 -2.98 0.54 -15.91
#